data_AF-A0A960KYE0-F1
#
_entry.id   AF-A0A960KYE0-F1
#
_cell.length_a   1.000
_cell.length_b   1.000
_cell.length_c   1.000
_cell.angle_alpha   90.00
_cell.angle_beta   90.00
_cell.angle_gamma   90.00
#
_symmetry.space_group_name_H-M   'P 1'
#
loop_
_entity.id
_entity.type
_entity.pdbx_description
1 polymer ?
#
loop_
_entity_poly.entity_id
_entity_poly.type
_entity_poly.pdbx_seq_one_letter_code
_entity_poly.pdbx_strand_id
1 'polypeptide(L)'
;MHFDSLLSEIYQVWRNLFPDLGFGSVDPEHFLEFSLPAIEAKEIRFQLQGETCLHLQSIEVFSCVDGQEIRISTEAELNVSSVLAGSEKALHDKILLVSGRNGLGIHTQQEKNPWVKILFQDPVPISKIKVRNREDVWAYRAWSMVIEVSSESEVWQSVYHYKDRLDLFYSTIIGKIQLMGFDPGNLKIALEIALLVKVILLGNFDQARTMLKNLKLSAEKEDEIQMAMNKYFINSMKRNWSGHGITNPFKFWGIEQKKRYLGKALELYNDLTQLTGDVSFGFGFVLGFVRHGDFIPHDDDIDLIVSFDRAEGYSISSSLKKIAEFLEPLGYEVLGQNYSHRWVRKPGEKSIDVFVGLKEGDLVSFFPSHRKSLNFVDVFPTLNVPLFEMSCPIPAAPFEYLQKTYGPDWRNPNTHFRHPWNTKEFEDIYS
;
A
#
# COMPACT_ATOMS: atom_id res chain seq x y z
N MET A 1 -15.82 -25.50 -1.69
CA MET A 1 -15.29 -24.47 -2.61
C MET A 1 -13.84 -24.21 -2.22
N HIS A 2 -12.92 -24.24 -3.18
CA HIS A 2 -11.49 -23.94 -2.97
C HIS A 2 -11.21 -22.52 -3.47
N PHE A 3 -10.81 -21.60 -2.58
CA PHE A 3 -10.70 -20.19 -2.93
C PHE A 3 -9.50 -19.90 -3.83
N ASP A 4 -8.38 -20.61 -3.63
CA ASP A 4 -7.20 -20.49 -4.50
C ASP A 4 -7.54 -20.84 -5.96
N SER A 5 -8.30 -21.91 -6.20
CA SER A 5 -8.74 -22.30 -7.55
C SER A 5 -9.66 -21.25 -8.17
N LEU A 6 -10.65 -20.74 -7.43
CA LEU A 6 -11.54 -19.69 -7.92
C LEU A 6 -10.76 -18.43 -8.32
N LEU A 7 -9.86 -17.96 -7.45
CA LEU A 7 -9.08 -16.76 -7.71
C LEU A 7 -8.04 -16.95 -8.81
N SER A 8 -7.49 -18.15 -8.95
CA SER A 8 -6.65 -18.52 -10.08
C SER A 8 -7.42 -18.42 -11.40
N GLU A 9 -8.64 -18.96 -11.49
CA GLU A 9 -9.48 -18.86 -12.68
C GLU A 9 -9.81 -17.40 -13.02
N ILE A 10 -10.19 -16.60 -12.03
CA ILE A 10 -10.44 -15.16 -12.21
C ILE A 10 -9.17 -14.45 -12.73
N TYR A 11 -8.02 -14.78 -12.16
CA TYR A 11 -6.73 -14.23 -12.57
C TYR A 11 -6.38 -14.61 -14.02
N GLN A 12 -6.65 -15.84 -14.44
CA GLN A 12 -6.44 -16.25 -15.84
C GLN A 12 -7.35 -15.49 -16.81
N VAL A 13 -8.61 -15.24 -16.45
CA VAL A 13 -9.51 -14.39 -17.25
C VAL A 13 -8.92 -12.99 -17.40
N TRP A 14 -8.43 -12.41 -16.29
CA TRP A 14 -7.80 -11.09 -16.31
C TRP A 14 -6.58 -11.07 -17.24
N ARG A 15 -5.62 -11.97 -17.03
CA ARG A 15 -4.36 -11.97 -17.78
C ARG A 15 -4.53 -12.24 -19.27
N ASN A 16 -5.50 -13.05 -19.65
CA ASN A 16 -5.66 -13.49 -21.04
C ASN A 16 -6.60 -12.58 -21.86
N LEU A 17 -7.66 -12.04 -21.23
CA LEU A 17 -8.71 -11.31 -21.95
C LEU A 17 -8.73 -9.80 -21.64
N PHE A 18 -8.22 -9.41 -20.47
CA PHE A 18 -8.22 -8.02 -20.00
C PHE A 18 -6.85 -7.58 -19.50
N PRO A 19 -5.75 -7.85 -20.22
CA PRO A 19 -4.40 -7.53 -19.75
C PRO A 19 -4.25 -6.04 -19.43
N ASP A 20 -4.97 -5.17 -20.14
CA ASP A 20 -5.01 -3.72 -19.94
C ASP A 20 -5.43 -3.29 -18.53
N LEU A 21 -6.21 -4.10 -17.81
CA LEU A 21 -6.58 -3.78 -16.41
C LEU A 21 -5.37 -3.85 -15.46
N GLY A 22 -4.28 -4.49 -15.90
CA GLY A 22 -2.97 -4.50 -15.24
C GLY A 22 -2.20 -3.19 -15.32
N PHE A 23 -2.71 -2.15 -15.99
CA PHE A 23 -2.01 -0.87 -16.15
C PHE A 23 -1.58 -0.21 -14.83
N GLY A 24 -2.28 -0.47 -13.72
CA GLY A 24 -1.93 -0.01 -12.37
C GLY A 24 -1.11 -1.00 -11.53
N SER A 25 -0.69 -2.12 -12.11
CA SER A 25 0.26 -3.05 -11.50
C SER A 25 1.70 -2.59 -11.74
N VAL A 26 2.60 -3.00 -10.86
CA VAL A 26 4.02 -2.65 -10.91
C VAL A 26 4.77 -3.75 -11.67
N ASP A 27 4.50 -3.82 -12.97
CA ASP A 27 5.23 -4.65 -13.90
C ASP A 27 5.90 -3.72 -14.92
N PRO A 28 7.24 -3.68 -14.96
CA PRO A 28 7.97 -2.72 -15.78
C PRO A 28 7.86 -2.99 -17.29
N GLU A 29 7.28 -4.13 -17.68
CA GLU A 29 6.95 -4.43 -19.09
C GLU A 29 5.46 -4.24 -19.39
N HIS A 30 4.68 -3.76 -18.41
CA HIS A 30 3.26 -3.55 -18.58
C HIS A 30 2.95 -2.18 -19.17
N PHE A 31 2.15 -2.20 -20.24
CA PHE A 31 1.65 -1.00 -20.91
C PHE A 31 0.14 -1.08 -21.01
N LEU A 32 -0.50 0.07 -21.04
CA LEU A 32 -1.81 0.16 -21.66
C LEU A 32 -1.60 0.29 -23.16
N GLU A 33 -1.88 -0.77 -23.90
CA GLU A 33 -1.69 -0.84 -25.35
C GLU A 33 -2.97 -1.37 -26.01
N PHE A 34 -3.46 -0.66 -27.02
CA PHE A 34 -4.62 -1.08 -27.82
C PHE A 34 -4.57 -0.48 -29.23
N SER A 35 -5.05 -1.26 -30.20
CA SER A 35 -5.20 -0.84 -31.59
C SER A 35 -6.51 -0.12 -31.83
N LEU A 36 -6.51 0.78 -32.80
CA LEU A 36 -7.66 1.56 -33.25
C LEU A 36 -7.86 1.37 -34.76
N PRO A 37 -9.10 1.49 -35.27
CA PRO A 37 -9.42 1.30 -36.68
C PRO A 37 -8.99 2.49 -37.57
N ALA A 38 -7.82 3.10 -37.31
CA ALA A 38 -7.33 4.30 -37.98
C ALA A 38 -8.30 5.51 -37.83
N ILE A 39 -8.57 5.89 -36.58
CA ILE A 39 -9.45 7.04 -36.29
C ILE A 39 -8.70 8.34 -36.59
N GLU A 40 -9.26 9.20 -37.43
CA GLU A 40 -8.76 10.55 -37.67
C GLU A 40 -8.92 11.42 -36.42
N ALA A 41 -7.82 11.97 -35.91
CA ALA A 41 -7.86 12.85 -34.76
C ALA A 41 -6.74 13.90 -34.81
N LYS A 42 -7.07 15.09 -34.30
CA LYS A 42 -6.15 16.20 -34.07
C LYS A 42 -5.71 16.26 -32.61
N GLU A 43 -6.58 15.86 -31.69
CA GLU A 43 -6.32 15.83 -30.25
C GLU A 43 -6.55 14.46 -29.65
N ILE A 44 -5.70 14.09 -28.69
CA ILE A 44 -5.90 12.93 -27.82
C ILE A 44 -5.81 13.39 -26.38
N ARG A 45 -6.83 13.13 -25.57
CA ARG A 45 -6.87 13.44 -24.14
C ARG A 45 -6.73 12.16 -23.33
N PHE A 46 -5.82 12.17 -22.37
CA PHE A 46 -5.65 11.14 -21.34
C PHE A 46 -6.05 11.78 -20.01
N GLN A 47 -7.12 11.28 -19.39
CA GLN A 47 -7.72 11.90 -18.22
C GLN A 47 -7.99 10.85 -17.15
N LEU A 48 -7.70 11.18 -15.89
CA LEU A 48 -8.18 10.40 -14.75
C LEU A 48 -9.52 10.96 -14.28
N GLN A 49 -10.34 10.10 -13.68
CA GLN A 49 -11.58 10.52 -13.03
C GLN A 49 -11.38 10.64 -11.51
N GLY A 50 -12.02 11.63 -10.90
CA GLY A 50 -11.99 11.89 -9.46
C GLY A 50 -10.94 12.93 -9.03
N GLU A 51 -10.73 13.06 -7.73
CA GLU A 51 -9.72 13.95 -7.16
C GLU A 51 -8.40 13.19 -6.98
N THR A 52 -7.44 13.48 -7.86
CA THR A 52 -6.18 12.73 -7.94
C THR A 52 -5.12 13.55 -8.68
N CYS A 53 -3.97 12.95 -8.95
CA CYS A 53 -2.92 13.49 -9.81
C CYS A 53 -2.60 12.48 -10.92
N LEU A 54 -2.30 12.97 -12.12
CA LEU A 54 -1.93 12.16 -13.27
C LEU A 54 -0.40 12.05 -13.37
N HIS A 55 0.06 10.81 -13.44
CA HIS A 55 1.47 10.42 -13.55
C HIS A 55 1.64 9.40 -14.64
N LEU A 56 2.44 9.73 -15.65
CA LEU A 56 2.79 8.80 -16.72
C LEU A 56 4.27 8.94 -17.04
N GLN A 57 4.89 7.84 -17.47
CA GLN A 57 6.27 7.84 -17.93
C GLN A 57 6.35 8.23 -19.40
N SER A 58 5.56 7.57 -20.24
CA SER A 58 5.55 7.85 -21.67
C SER A 58 4.19 7.57 -22.32
N ILE A 59 3.94 8.27 -23.43
CA ILE A 59 2.86 8.02 -24.36
C ILE A 59 3.47 7.89 -25.76
N GLU A 60 3.02 6.87 -26.48
CA GLU A 60 3.38 6.62 -27.86
C GLU A 60 2.11 6.47 -28.67
N VAL A 61 2.01 7.25 -29.75
CA VAL A 61 0.88 7.23 -30.67
C VAL A 61 1.43 6.84 -32.04
N PHE A 62 0.75 5.90 -32.69
CA PHE A 62 1.15 5.37 -33.98
C PHE A 62 0.08 5.61 -35.03
N SER A 63 0.55 5.81 -36.26
CA SER A 63 -0.25 5.73 -37.48
C SER A 63 0.19 4.50 -38.30
N CYS A 64 -0.62 4.08 -39.26
CA CYS A 64 -0.26 3.05 -40.23
C CYS A 64 -0.15 3.70 -41.62
N VAL A 65 1.05 3.75 -42.17
CA VAL A 65 1.33 4.28 -43.51
C VAL A 65 1.93 3.15 -44.34
N ASP A 66 1.30 2.82 -45.46
CA ASP A 66 1.72 1.71 -46.35
C ASP A 66 1.93 0.36 -45.64
N GLY A 67 1.12 0.10 -44.60
CA GLY A 67 1.19 -1.13 -43.81
C GLY A 67 2.31 -1.14 -42.75
N GLN A 68 3.05 -0.04 -42.58
CA GLN A 68 4.05 0.12 -41.53
C GLN A 68 3.52 1.01 -40.40
N GLU A 69 3.75 0.58 -39.15
CA GLU A 69 3.45 1.39 -37.98
C GLU A 69 4.54 2.46 -37.80
N ILE A 70 4.14 3.73 -37.82
CA ILE A 70 5.02 4.88 -37.64
C ILE A 70 4.59 5.60 -36.37
N ARG A 71 5.55 5.87 -35.48
CA ARG A 71 5.30 6.67 -34.28
C ARG A 71 5.17 8.14 -34.66
N ILE A 72 3.99 8.72 -34.44
CA ILE A 72 3.65 10.11 -34.80
C ILE A 72 3.70 11.05 -33.59
N SER A 73 3.68 10.52 -32.37
CA SER A 73 3.68 11.30 -31.14
C SER A 73 4.91 12.20 -30.93
N THR A 74 6.01 11.99 -31.66
CA THR A 74 7.26 12.77 -31.51
C THR A 74 7.13 14.22 -32.01
N GLU A 75 6.24 14.46 -32.97
CA GLU A 75 6.03 15.79 -33.57
C GLU A 75 4.91 16.58 -32.89
N ALA A 76 4.23 15.97 -31.91
CA ALA A 76 3.06 16.56 -31.29
C ALA A 76 3.41 17.62 -30.22
N GLU A 77 2.45 18.52 -29.96
CA GLU A 77 2.46 19.40 -28.80
C GLU A 77 1.80 18.72 -27.59
N LEU A 78 2.17 19.18 -26.40
CA LEU A 78 1.62 18.71 -25.12
C LEU A 78 0.93 19.86 -24.38
N ASN A 79 -0.31 19.63 -23.98
CA ASN A 79 -1.01 20.48 -23.02
C ASN A 79 -1.40 19.65 -21.79
N VAL A 80 -1.41 20.28 -20.61
CA VAL A 80 -1.75 19.60 -19.35
C VAL A 80 -2.69 20.47 -18.53
N SER A 81 -3.50 19.85 -17.68
CA SER A 81 -4.40 20.56 -16.76
C SER A 81 -3.64 21.41 -15.73
N SER A 82 -2.56 20.85 -15.20
CA SER A 82 -1.67 21.52 -14.25
C SER A 82 -0.30 20.83 -14.21
N VAL A 83 0.67 21.48 -13.56
CA VAL A 83 2.02 20.93 -13.34
C VAL A 83 2.34 21.04 -11.86
N LEU A 84 2.81 19.94 -11.25
CA LEU A 84 3.38 19.96 -9.92
C LEU A 84 4.73 20.69 -9.93
N ALA A 85 4.93 21.57 -8.96
CA ALA A 85 6.19 22.26 -8.75
C ALA A 85 7.40 21.31 -8.84
N GLY A 86 8.38 21.64 -9.68
CA GLY A 86 9.57 20.84 -9.94
C GLY A 86 9.45 19.86 -11.12
N SER A 87 8.29 19.77 -11.77
CA SER A 87 8.06 18.91 -12.95
C SER A 87 8.02 19.68 -14.28
N GLU A 88 8.26 20.99 -14.26
CA GLU A 88 8.14 21.88 -15.43
C GLU A 88 9.13 21.52 -16.53
N LYS A 89 10.36 21.15 -16.15
CA LYS A 89 11.40 20.77 -17.10
C LYS A 89 11.01 19.52 -17.90
N ALA A 90 10.43 18.50 -17.25
CA ALA A 90 10.02 17.28 -17.93
C ALA A 90 8.94 17.54 -18.98
N LEU A 91 8.03 18.48 -18.70
CA LEU A 91 7.02 18.94 -19.67
C LEU A 91 7.65 19.74 -20.81
N HIS A 92 8.54 20.68 -20.50
CA HIS A 92 9.24 21.49 -21.51
C HIS A 92 10.07 20.64 -22.48
N ASP A 93 10.80 19.66 -21.94
CA ASP A 93 11.62 18.72 -22.71
C ASP A 93 10.77 17.61 -23.37
N LYS A 94 9.44 17.66 -23.25
CA LYS A 94 8.47 16.68 -23.78
C LYS A 94 8.83 15.23 -23.43
N ILE A 95 9.33 14.97 -22.22
CA ILE A 95 9.80 13.64 -21.79
C ILE A 95 8.70 12.58 -21.93
N LEU A 96 7.43 12.97 -21.72
CA LEU A 96 6.27 12.10 -21.92
C LEU A 96 6.17 11.54 -23.36
N LEU A 97 6.72 12.23 -24.36
CA LEU A 97 6.73 11.81 -25.77
C LEU A 97 8.06 11.18 -26.17
N VAL A 98 8.97 10.92 -25.24
CA VAL A 98 10.21 10.17 -25.51
C VAL A 98 9.98 8.69 -25.16
N SER A 99 10.33 7.79 -26.07
CA SER A 99 10.18 6.34 -25.82
C SER A 99 11.21 5.87 -24.79
N GLY A 100 10.88 4.79 -24.07
CA GLY A 100 11.75 4.19 -23.05
C GLY A 100 11.51 4.73 -21.64
N ARG A 101 12.45 4.43 -20.73
CA ARG A 101 12.37 4.77 -19.31
C ARG A 101 13.18 6.02 -19.01
N ASN A 102 12.61 7.17 -19.33
CA ASN A 102 13.26 8.48 -19.14
C ASN A 102 12.85 9.15 -17.80
N GLY A 103 12.37 8.35 -16.84
CA GLY A 103 11.78 8.85 -15.61
C GLY A 103 10.30 9.23 -15.80
N LEU A 104 9.81 10.12 -14.94
CA LEU A 104 8.43 10.59 -14.97
C LEU A 104 8.26 11.64 -16.07
N GLY A 105 7.38 11.36 -17.04
CA GLY A 105 7.09 12.26 -18.16
C GLY A 105 6.12 13.39 -17.79
N ILE A 106 5.22 13.16 -16.83
CA ILE A 106 4.29 14.18 -16.33
C ILE A 106 3.91 13.96 -14.87
N HIS A 107 3.69 15.06 -14.15
CA HIS A 107 3.06 15.09 -12.82
C HIS A 107 2.13 16.30 -12.72
N THR A 108 0.82 16.08 -12.73
CA THR A 108 -0.15 17.15 -12.45
C THR A 108 -0.22 17.42 -10.95
N GLN A 109 -0.76 18.57 -10.55
CA GLN A 109 -1.16 18.77 -9.16
C GLN A 109 -2.27 17.78 -8.78
N GLN A 110 -2.54 17.69 -7.48
CA GLN A 110 -3.76 17.02 -7.02
C GLN A 110 -4.95 17.93 -7.35
N GLU A 111 -5.81 17.46 -8.24
CA GLU A 111 -6.93 18.24 -8.76
C GLU A 111 -8.07 17.31 -9.18
N LYS A 112 -9.23 17.90 -9.50
CA LYS A 112 -10.37 17.15 -10.03
C LYS A 112 -10.16 16.87 -11.51
N ASN A 113 -10.18 15.58 -11.87
CA ASN A 113 -10.09 15.07 -13.23
C ASN A 113 -8.84 15.57 -14.00
N PRO A 114 -7.61 15.30 -13.50
CA PRO A 114 -6.39 15.75 -14.16
C PRO A 114 -6.23 15.11 -15.54
N TRP A 115 -5.65 15.87 -16.48
CA TRP A 115 -5.50 15.42 -17.86
C TRP A 115 -4.20 15.90 -18.53
N VAL A 116 -3.77 15.15 -19.54
CA VAL A 116 -2.79 15.55 -20.55
C VAL A 116 -3.39 15.37 -21.94
N LYS A 117 -3.06 16.30 -22.84
CA LYS A 117 -3.45 16.29 -24.25
C LYS A 117 -2.23 16.24 -25.15
N ILE A 118 -2.33 15.40 -26.17
CA ILE A 118 -1.44 15.40 -27.34
C ILE A 118 -2.17 16.13 -28.46
N LEU A 119 -1.51 17.12 -29.07
CA LEU A 119 -2.07 17.92 -30.15
C LEU A 119 -1.22 17.79 -31.41
N PHE A 120 -1.85 17.44 -32.52
CA PHE A 120 -1.26 17.44 -33.85
C PHE A 120 -1.62 18.73 -34.59
N GLN A 121 -0.76 19.13 -35.53
CA GLN A 121 -1.01 20.31 -36.35
C GLN A 121 -2.27 20.16 -37.20
N ASP A 122 -2.39 18.99 -37.84
CA ASP A 122 -3.52 18.57 -38.67
C ASP A 122 -4.10 17.24 -38.14
N PRO A 123 -5.37 16.91 -38.45
CA PRO A 123 -5.90 15.58 -38.17
C PRO A 123 -5.03 14.49 -38.80
N VAL A 124 -4.73 13.46 -38.00
CA VAL A 124 -3.92 12.32 -38.41
C VAL A 124 -4.63 11.00 -38.08
N PRO A 125 -4.48 9.95 -38.92
CA PRO A 125 -5.04 8.65 -38.62
C PRO A 125 -4.26 7.97 -37.50
N ILE A 126 -4.96 7.59 -36.42
CA ILE A 126 -4.38 6.88 -35.27
C ILE A 126 -4.72 5.40 -35.36
N SER A 127 -3.68 4.55 -35.44
CA SER A 127 -3.80 3.09 -35.50
C SER A 127 -3.52 2.40 -34.16
N LYS A 128 -2.75 3.02 -33.25
CA LYS A 128 -2.42 2.43 -31.94
C LYS A 128 -2.00 3.48 -30.94
N ILE A 129 -2.37 3.24 -29.67
CA ILE A 129 -1.91 4.02 -28.53
C ILE A 129 -1.20 3.07 -27.55
N LYS A 130 -0.05 3.49 -27.04
CA LYS A 130 0.72 2.79 -26.01
C LYS A 130 1.08 3.77 -24.91
N VAL A 131 0.74 3.43 -23.67
CA VAL A 131 0.99 4.25 -22.50
C VAL A 131 1.80 3.46 -21.49
N ARG A 132 2.85 4.08 -20.94
CA ARG A 132 3.66 3.54 -19.85
C ARG A 132 3.33 4.28 -18.55
N ASN A 133 2.93 3.52 -17.53
CA ASN A 133 2.65 4.04 -16.20
C ASN A 133 3.94 4.16 -15.37
N ARG A 134 3.85 4.77 -14.19
CA ARG A 134 4.90 4.70 -13.16
C ARG A 134 5.09 3.27 -12.62
N GLU A 135 6.31 2.95 -12.18
CA GLU A 135 6.72 1.60 -11.74
C GLU A 135 6.85 1.47 -10.21
N ASP A 136 6.05 2.23 -9.45
CA ASP A 136 6.05 2.22 -7.99
C ASP A 136 4.66 1.97 -7.40
N VAL A 137 4.58 2.01 -6.08
CA VAL A 137 3.40 1.66 -5.27
C VAL A 137 2.18 2.52 -5.54
N TRP A 138 2.32 3.59 -6.33
CA TRP A 138 1.24 4.50 -6.72
C TRP A 138 0.72 4.27 -8.14
N ALA A 139 1.22 3.27 -8.88
CA ALA A 139 0.78 2.94 -10.23
C ALA A 139 -0.75 2.75 -10.34
N TYR A 140 -1.37 2.16 -9.30
CA TYR A 140 -2.82 1.94 -9.22
C TYR A 140 -3.66 3.23 -9.35
N ARG A 141 -3.09 4.43 -9.13
CA ARG A 141 -3.81 5.70 -9.30
C ARG A 141 -4.27 5.96 -10.73
N ALA A 142 -3.72 5.24 -11.70
CA ALA A 142 -4.15 5.30 -13.10
C ALA A 142 -5.43 4.49 -13.39
N TRP A 143 -5.99 3.75 -12.43
CA TRP A 143 -7.21 2.94 -12.57
C TRP A 143 -8.53 3.74 -12.60
N SER A 144 -8.48 4.90 -13.22
CA SER A 144 -9.64 5.67 -13.67
C SER A 144 -9.40 6.32 -15.03
N MET A 145 -8.41 5.83 -15.78
CA MET A 145 -8.02 6.37 -17.08
C MET A 145 -9.17 6.30 -18.09
N VAL A 146 -9.38 7.45 -18.72
CA VAL A 146 -10.23 7.64 -19.89
C VAL A 146 -9.36 8.26 -20.98
N ILE A 147 -9.38 7.66 -22.16
CA ILE A 147 -8.66 8.16 -23.33
C ILE A 147 -9.69 8.49 -24.39
N GLU A 148 -9.67 9.73 -24.85
CA GLU A 148 -10.59 10.24 -25.85
C GLU A 148 -9.82 10.90 -26.99
N VAL A 149 -10.40 10.87 -28.18
CA VAL A 149 -9.86 11.51 -29.39
C VAL A 149 -10.86 12.51 -29.96
N SER A 150 -10.36 13.53 -30.65
CA SER A 150 -11.17 14.53 -31.33
C SER A 150 -10.50 15.04 -32.59
N SER A 151 -11.25 15.23 -33.68
CA SER A 151 -10.79 15.89 -34.91
C SER A 151 -10.99 17.41 -34.88
N GLU A 152 -11.96 17.91 -34.10
CA GLU A 152 -12.47 19.30 -34.15
C GLU A 152 -12.53 19.97 -32.77
N SER A 153 -11.91 19.39 -31.74
CA SER A 153 -11.82 19.87 -30.34
C SER A 153 -13.14 19.94 -29.55
N GLU A 154 -14.29 19.98 -30.21
CA GLU A 154 -15.62 20.10 -29.59
C GLU A 154 -16.30 18.74 -29.34
N VAL A 155 -16.05 17.77 -30.22
CA VAL A 155 -16.65 16.43 -30.15
C VAL A 155 -15.59 15.41 -29.78
N TRP A 156 -15.79 14.72 -28.65
CA TRP A 156 -14.85 13.73 -28.11
C TRP A 156 -15.42 12.33 -28.25
N GLN A 157 -14.62 11.43 -28.81
CA GLN A 157 -14.91 10.00 -28.86
C GLN A 157 -14.04 9.26 -27.86
N SER A 158 -14.66 8.55 -26.91
CA SER A 158 -13.93 7.64 -26.01
C SER A 158 -13.40 6.44 -26.79
N VAL A 159 -12.08 6.24 -26.72
CA VAL A 159 -11.38 5.08 -27.31
C VAL A 159 -10.90 4.09 -26.26
N TYR A 160 -10.83 4.52 -25.00
CA TYR A 160 -10.57 3.65 -23.86
C TYR A 160 -11.23 4.21 -22.60
N HIS A 161 -11.87 3.33 -21.82
CA HIS A 161 -12.41 3.69 -20.51
C HIS A 161 -12.17 2.55 -19.52
N TYR A 162 -11.32 2.78 -18.51
CA TYR A 162 -10.91 1.76 -17.55
C TYR A 162 -12.12 1.07 -16.87
N LYS A 163 -13.08 1.86 -16.42
CA LYS A 163 -14.28 1.35 -15.74
C LYS A 163 -15.12 0.43 -16.64
N ASP A 164 -15.33 0.78 -17.91
CA ASP A 164 -16.10 -0.04 -18.84
C ASP A 164 -15.39 -1.38 -19.11
N ARG A 165 -14.06 -1.35 -19.24
CA ARG A 165 -13.22 -2.56 -19.34
C ARG A 165 -13.36 -3.43 -18.08
N LEU A 166 -13.34 -2.81 -16.90
CA LEU A 166 -13.51 -3.50 -15.62
C LEU A 166 -14.91 -4.09 -15.43
N ASP A 167 -15.95 -3.38 -15.88
CA ASP A 167 -17.34 -3.85 -15.84
C ASP A 167 -17.56 -5.04 -16.79
N LEU A 168 -16.93 -5.03 -17.96
CA LEU A 168 -16.93 -6.15 -18.89
C LEU A 168 -16.17 -7.36 -18.32
N PHE A 169 -15.00 -7.14 -17.71
CA PHE A 169 -14.26 -8.18 -16.99
C PHE A 169 -15.10 -8.81 -15.89
N TYR A 170 -15.71 -7.99 -15.04
CA TYR A 170 -16.58 -8.45 -13.96
C TYR A 170 -17.76 -9.28 -14.50
N SER A 171 -18.46 -8.78 -15.53
CA SER A 171 -19.56 -9.52 -16.16
C SER A 171 -19.11 -10.87 -16.74
N THR A 172 -17.91 -10.92 -17.33
CA THR A 172 -17.29 -12.15 -17.86
C THR A 172 -17.02 -13.17 -16.75
N ILE A 173 -16.47 -12.73 -15.62
CA ILE A 173 -16.24 -13.58 -14.44
C ILE A 173 -17.55 -14.11 -13.88
N ILE A 174 -18.56 -13.25 -13.72
CA ILE A 174 -19.86 -13.65 -13.16
C ILE A 174 -20.49 -14.76 -14.00
N GLY A 175 -20.48 -14.61 -15.34
CA GLY A 175 -20.96 -15.65 -16.25
C GLY A 175 -20.18 -16.96 -16.11
N LYS A 176 -18.86 -16.91 -15.96
CA LYS A 176 -18.03 -18.10 -15.70
C LYS A 176 -18.37 -18.77 -14.37
N ILE A 177 -18.45 -18.01 -13.28
CA ILE A 177 -18.77 -18.52 -11.94
C ILE A 177 -20.12 -19.23 -11.92
N GLN A 178 -21.13 -18.67 -12.59
CA GLN A 178 -22.46 -19.27 -12.69
C GLN A 178 -22.44 -20.65 -13.38
N LEU A 179 -21.47 -20.90 -14.25
CA LEU A 179 -21.30 -22.19 -14.95
C LEU A 179 -20.47 -23.20 -14.16
N MET A 180 -19.86 -22.83 -13.01
CA MET A 180 -19.00 -23.72 -12.22
C MET A 180 -19.77 -24.73 -11.34
N GLY A 181 -21.11 -24.70 -11.36
CA GLY A 181 -21.94 -25.69 -10.67
C GLY A 181 -21.87 -25.63 -9.13
N PHE A 182 -21.61 -24.45 -8.55
CA PHE A 182 -21.67 -24.26 -7.10
C PHE A 182 -23.09 -24.42 -6.56
N ASP A 183 -23.23 -24.96 -5.34
CA ASP A 183 -24.48 -24.83 -4.59
C ASP A 183 -24.81 -23.35 -4.30
N PRO A 184 -26.07 -23.00 -3.99
CA PRO A 184 -26.48 -21.61 -3.84
C PRO A 184 -25.67 -20.80 -2.80
N GLY A 185 -25.20 -21.44 -1.72
CA GLY A 185 -24.41 -20.78 -0.68
C GLY A 185 -23.00 -20.45 -1.17
N ASN A 186 -22.32 -21.43 -1.75
CA ASN A 186 -20.99 -21.22 -2.34
C ASN A 186 -21.04 -20.28 -3.56
N LEU A 187 -22.10 -20.33 -4.36
CA LEU A 187 -22.30 -19.40 -5.48
C LEU A 187 -22.33 -17.96 -4.98
N LYS A 188 -23.11 -17.66 -3.94
CA LYS A 188 -23.17 -16.31 -3.36
C LYS A 188 -21.78 -15.82 -2.93
N ILE A 189 -21.02 -16.65 -2.22
CA ILE A 189 -19.68 -16.28 -1.76
C ILE A 189 -18.73 -16.07 -2.96
N ALA A 190 -18.80 -16.92 -3.99
CA ALA A 190 -17.98 -16.77 -5.19
C ALA A 190 -18.26 -15.45 -5.93
N LEU A 191 -19.54 -15.04 -6.04
CA LEU A 191 -19.92 -13.76 -6.64
C LEU A 191 -19.42 -12.55 -5.81
N GLU A 192 -19.49 -12.63 -4.48
CA GLU A 192 -18.93 -11.59 -3.60
C GLU A 192 -17.40 -11.49 -3.73
N ILE A 193 -16.71 -12.62 -3.91
CA ILE A 193 -15.27 -12.65 -4.18
C ILE A 193 -14.94 -11.99 -5.53
N ALA A 194 -15.73 -12.24 -6.57
CA ALA A 194 -15.57 -11.55 -7.85
C ALA A 194 -15.75 -10.02 -7.71
N LEU A 195 -16.73 -9.59 -6.90
CA LEU A 195 -16.93 -8.17 -6.60
C LEU A 195 -15.75 -7.60 -5.81
N LEU A 196 -15.18 -8.39 -4.89
CA LEU A 196 -14.00 -8.01 -4.13
C LEU A 196 -12.77 -7.79 -5.02
N VAL A 197 -12.55 -8.66 -6.02
CA VAL A 197 -11.51 -8.44 -7.05
C VAL A 197 -11.75 -7.15 -7.81
N LYS A 198 -13.00 -6.88 -8.24
CA LYS A 198 -13.36 -5.63 -8.91
C LYS A 198 -13.04 -4.40 -8.06
N VAL A 199 -13.35 -4.43 -6.76
CA VAL A 199 -13.09 -3.32 -5.83
C VAL A 199 -11.58 -3.12 -5.61
N ILE A 200 -10.79 -4.21 -5.55
CA ILE A 200 -9.32 -4.12 -5.51
C ILE A 200 -8.78 -3.44 -6.77
N LEU A 201 -9.28 -3.81 -7.96
CA LEU A 201 -8.88 -3.22 -9.23
C LEU A 201 -9.40 -1.77 -9.44
N LEU A 202 -10.23 -1.25 -8.53
CA LEU A 202 -10.55 0.18 -8.44
C LEU A 202 -9.61 0.94 -7.48
N GLY A 203 -8.69 0.24 -6.80
CA GLY A 203 -7.85 0.82 -5.76
C GLY A 203 -8.57 1.07 -4.43
N ASN A 204 -9.81 0.59 -4.26
CA ASN A 204 -10.64 0.81 -3.08
C ASN A 204 -10.35 -0.24 -1.98
N PHE A 205 -9.13 -0.22 -1.45
CA PHE A 205 -8.64 -1.26 -0.55
C PHE A 205 -9.40 -1.38 0.79
N ASP A 206 -9.82 -0.26 1.39
CA ASP A 206 -10.58 -0.28 2.64
C ASP A 206 -11.98 -0.86 2.47
N GLN A 207 -12.60 -0.59 1.32
CA GLN A 207 -13.88 -1.18 0.94
C GLN A 207 -13.72 -2.70 0.77
N ALA A 208 -12.67 -3.16 0.08
CA ALA A 208 -12.38 -4.59 -0.08
C ALA A 208 -12.20 -5.28 1.28
N ARG A 209 -11.49 -4.64 2.23
CA ARG A 209 -11.34 -5.14 3.60
C ARG A 209 -12.68 -5.29 4.31
N THR A 210 -13.51 -4.26 4.24
CA THR A 210 -14.84 -4.25 4.85
C THR A 210 -15.74 -5.34 4.27
N MET A 211 -15.70 -5.50 2.94
CA MET A 211 -16.47 -6.54 2.25
C MET A 211 -16.08 -7.95 2.71
N LEU A 212 -14.80 -8.28 2.80
CA LEU A 212 -14.36 -9.60 3.25
C LEU A 212 -14.89 -9.91 4.66
N LYS A 213 -14.77 -8.94 5.58
CA LYS A 213 -15.28 -9.09 6.96
C LYS A 213 -16.80 -9.28 7.00
N ASN A 214 -17.53 -8.63 6.11
CA ASN A 214 -18.99 -8.77 6.01
C ASN A 214 -19.45 -10.14 5.51
N LEU A 215 -18.57 -10.95 4.92
CA LEU A 215 -18.87 -12.35 4.57
C LEU A 215 -18.99 -13.25 5.80
N LYS A 216 -18.51 -12.81 6.98
CA LYS A 216 -18.58 -13.54 8.26
C LYS A 216 -18.07 -14.98 8.15
N LEU A 217 -16.94 -15.16 7.44
CA LEU A 217 -16.29 -16.46 7.27
C LEU A 217 -15.48 -16.82 8.53
N SER A 218 -15.07 -18.08 8.64
CA SER A 218 -14.08 -18.47 9.65
C SER A 218 -12.73 -17.81 9.36
N ALA A 219 -11.90 -17.61 10.38
CA ALA A 219 -10.57 -17.01 10.22
C ALA A 219 -9.71 -17.76 9.19
N GLU A 220 -9.76 -19.09 9.19
CA GLU A 220 -9.05 -19.93 8.21
C GLU A 220 -9.46 -19.62 6.75
N LYS A 221 -10.75 -19.44 6.50
CA LYS A 221 -11.26 -19.11 5.16
C LYS A 221 -10.93 -17.68 4.75
N GLU A 222 -10.98 -16.74 5.70
CA GLU A 222 -10.54 -15.37 5.44
C GLU A 222 -9.04 -15.34 5.08
N ASP A 223 -8.22 -16.10 5.80
CA ASP A 223 -6.78 -16.20 5.54
C ASP A 223 -6.52 -16.87 4.17
N GLU A 224 -7.26 -17.92 3.79
CA GLU A 224 -7.17 -18.55 2.45
C GLU A 224 -7.47 -17.54 1.33
N ILE A 225 -8.54 -16.75 1.48
CA ILE A 225 -8.91 -15.70 0.52
C ILE A 225 -7.82 -14.63 0.45
N GLN A 226 -7.33 -14.13 1.60
CA GLN A 226 -6.28 -13.11 1.63
C GLN A 226 -4.99 -13.60 0.98
N MET A 227 -4.57 -14.84 1.26
CA MET A 227 -3.37 -15.44 0.66
C MET A 227 -3.51 -15.54 -0.87
N ALA A 228 -4.66 -16.02 -1.36
CA ALA A 228 -4.92 -16.09 -2.80
C ALA A 228 -5.02 -14.70 -3.45
N MET A 229 -5.67 -13.73 -2.80
CA MET A 229 -5.71 -12.33 -3.28
C MET A 229 -4.32 -11.71 -3.36
N ASN A 230 -3.47 -11.96 -2.36
CA ASN A 230 -2.07 -11.54 -2.34
C ASN A 230 -1.29 -12.13 -3.51
N LYS A 231 -1.41 -13.45 -3.69
CA LYS A 231 -0.73 -14.20 -4.75
C LYS A 231 -1.09 -13.70 -6.15
N TYR A 232 -2.37 -13.51 -6.43
CA TYR A 232 -2.86 -13.26 -7.80
C TYR A 232 -3.02 -11.78 -8.14
N PHE A 233 -3.43 -10.93 -7.20
CA PHE A 233 -3.79 -9.54 -7.51
C PHE A 233 -2.89 -8.55 -6.79
N ILE A 234 -2.79 -8.63 -5.46
CA ILE A 234 -2.29 -7.54 -4.62
C ILE A 234 -0.77 -7.37 -4.67
N ASN A 235 0.01 -8.46 -4.68
CA ASN A 235 1.47 -8.35 -4.69
C ASN A 235 2.01 -7.65 -5.94
N SER A 236 1.32 -7.79 -7.08
CA SER A 236 1.67 -7.12 -8.33
C SER A 236 1.64 -5.59 -8.20
N MET A 237 0.87 -5.04 -7.25
CA MET A 237 0.80 -3.60 -6.97
C MET A 237 1.87 -3.14 -5.96
N LYS A 238 2.86 -3.97 -5.64
CA LYS A 238 3.76 -3.78 -4.49
C LYS A 238 2.98 -3.58 -3.17
N ARG A 239 1.89 -4.31 -2.99
CA ARG A 239 1.05 -4.28 -1.78
C ARG A 239 0.87 -5.67 -1.18
N ASN A 240 0.38 -5.74 0.05
CA ASN A 240 0.05 -6.99 0.71
C ASN A 240 -1.12 -6.78 1.67
N TRP A 241 -2.10 -7.69 1.64
CA TRP A 241 -3.17 -7.78 2.61
C TRP A 241 -2.68 -8.53 3.85
N SER A 242 -2.60 -7.83 4.98
CA SER A 242 -2.28 -8.35 6.31
C SER A 242 -3.32 -7.89 7.36
N GLY A 243 -3.04 -8.11 8.64
CA GLY A 243 -3.83 -7.56 9.75
C GLY A 243 -3.93 -6.03 9.74
N HIS A 244 -2.95 -5.34 9.17
CA HIS A 244 -2.91 -3.87 9.03
C HIS A 244 -3.73 -3.36 7.84
N GLY A 245 -4.28 -4.26 7.02
CA GLY A 245 -5.00 -3.93 5.78
C GLY A 245 -4.16 -4.22 4.54
N ILE A 246 -4.46 -3.55 3.43
CA ILE A 246 -3.72 -3.72 2.16
C ILE A 246 -2.68 -2.61 2.05
N THR A 247 -1.50 -2.85 2.63
CA THR A 247 -0.43 -1.86 2.78
C THR A 247 0.73 -2.13 1.83
N ASN A 248 1.76 -1.27 1.84
CA ASN A 248 3.01 -1.47 1.14
C ASN A 248 4.09 -1.95 2.13
N PRO A 249 4.25 -3.27 2.34
CA PRO A 249 5.16 -3.82 3.33
C PRO A 249 6.64 -3.76 2.92
N PHE A 250 7.52 -4.01 3.90
CA PHE A 250 8.97 -3.88 3.77
C PHE A 250 9.62 -4.76 2.69
N LYS A 251 9.00 -5.87 2.28
CA LYS A 251 9.49 -6.70 1.14
C LYS A 251 9.56 -5.93 -0.18
N PHE A 252 8.81 -4.83 -0.30
CA PHE A 252 8.81 -3.98 -1.49
C PHE A 252 9.65 -2.72 -1.34
N TRP A 253 10.29 -2.52 -0.18
CA TRP A 253 11.06 -1.32 0.12
C TRP A 253 12.52 -1.51 -0.28
N GLY A 254 13.09 -0.46 -0.88
CA GLY A 254 14.54 -0.38 -1.09
C GLY A 254 15.29 -0.14 0.23
N ILE A 255 16.58 -0.48 0.25
CA ILE A 255 17.44 -0.32 1.44
C ILE A 255 17.46 1.12 1.96
N GLU A 256 17.52 2.11 1.07
CA GLU A 256 17.54 3.53 1.45
C GLU A 256 16.20 4.00 2.06
N GLN A 257 15.09 3.39 1.63
CA GLN A 257 13.78 3.67 2.21
C GLN A 257 13.70 3.09 3.63
N LYS A 258 14.19 1.86 3.83
CA LYS A 258 14.30 1.23 5.16
C LYS A 258 15.22 2.04 6.08
N LYS A 259 16.40 2.44 5.61
CA LYS A 259 17.36 3.30 6.35
C LYS A 259 16.71 4.59 6.82
N ARG A 260 16.02 5.30 5.92
CA ARG A 260 15.35 6.56 6.24
C ARG A 260 14.26 6.38 7.29
N TYR A 261 13.46 5.31 7.19
CA TYR A 261 12.39 5.05 8.16
C TYR A 261 12.94 4.64 9.52
N LEU A 262 14.00 3.83 9.55
CA LEU A 262 14.71 3.49 10.79
C LEU A 262 15.34 4.72 11.44
N GLY A 263 15.96 5.61 10.67
CA GLY A 263 16.53 6.86 11.17
C GLY A 263 15.48 7.72 11.88
N LYS A 264 14.25 7.78 11.35
CA LYS A 264 13.12 8.48 11.99
C LYS A 264 12.67 7.80 13.28
N ALA A 265 12.62 6.47 13.29
CA ALA A 265 12.33 5.71 14.49
C ALA A 265 13.37 5.96 15.60
N LEU A 266 14.65 6.06 15.23
CA LEU A 266 15.75 6.37 16.14
C LEU A 266 15.70 7.81 16.65
N GLU A 267 15.33 8.77 15.80
CA GLU A 267 15.09 10.15 16.23
C GLU A 267 13.98 10.21 17.28
N LEU A 268 12.84 9.58 17.01
CA LEU A 268 11.73 9.50 17.96
C LEU A 268 12.11 8.75 19.24
N TYR A 269 12.88 7.67 19.13
CA TYR A 269 13.45 6.97 20.28
C TYR A 269 14.26 7.93 21.16
N ASN A 270 15.19 8.70 20.57
CA ASN A 270 16.05 9.62 21.32
C ASN A 270 15.23 10.69 22.03
N ASP A 271 14.21 11.25 21.39
CA ASP A 271 13.33 12.23 22.01
C ASP A 271 12.53 11.61 23.16
N LEU A 272 11.94 10.43 22.96
CA LEU A 272 11.22 9.69 24.01
C LEU A 272 12.12 9.34 25.19
N THR A 273 13.42 9.07 24.98
CA THR A 273 14.35 8.79 26.10
C THR A 273 14.55 9.99 27.03
N GLN A 274 14.28 11.21 26.56
CA GLN A 274 14.28 12.42 27.41
C GLN A 274 13.04 12.48 28.32
N LEU A 275 11.95 11.80 27.94
CA LEU A 275 10.72 11.70 28.74
C LEU A 275 10.81 10.61 29.81
N THR A 276 11.38 9.46 29.43
CA THR A 276 11.61 8.30 30.31
C THR A 276 12.81 7.50 29.80
N GLY A 277 13.66 6.98 30.68
CA GLY A 277 14.79 6.14 30.27
C GLY A 277 14.37 4.77 29.70
N ASP A 278 13.11 4.39 29.89
CA ASP A 278 12.61 3.05 29.57
C ASP A 278 11.92 3.02 28.19
N VAL A 279 12.73 3.22 27.15
CA VAL A 279 12.32 3.17 25.74
C VAL A 279 13.11 2.09 25.01
N SER A 280 12.46 1.34 24.12
CA SER A 280 13.09 0.30 23.30
C SER A 280 12.34 0.14 21.97
N PHE A 281 13.00 -0.37 20.94
CA PHE A 281 12.30 -1.00 19.83
C PHE A 281 11.61 -2.28 20.32
N GLY A 282 10.44 -2.61 19.78
CA GLY A 282 9.62 -3.73 20.25
C GLY A 282 9.11 -4.64 19.13
N PHE A 283 8.34 -5.64 19.53
CA PHE A 283 7.47 -6.44 18.67
C PHE A 283 8.08 -6.86 17.32
N GLY A 284 7.47 -6.44 16.21
CA GLY A 284 7.81 -6.90 14.86
C GLY A 284 9.26 -6.56 14.48
N PHE A 285 9.74 -5.41 14.93
CA PHE A 285 11.12 -4.99 14.72
C PHE A 285 12.12 -5.98 15.35
N VAL A 286 11.94 -6.29 16.64
CA VAL A 286 12.84 -7.19 17.38
C VAL A 286 12.78 -8.59 16.78
N LEU A 287 11.58 -9.06 16.44
CA LEU A 287 11.37 -10.37 15.85
C LEU A 287 12.05 -10.50 14.48
N GLY A 288 11.92 -9.49 13.62
CA GLY A 288 12.58 -9.44 12.32
C GLY A 288 14.10 -9.46 12.46
N PHE A 289 14.63 -8.56 13.30
CA PHE A 289 16.07 -8.47 13.52
C PHE A 289 16.65 -9.78 14.03
N VAL A 290 16.05 -10.38 15.07
CA VAL A 290 16.59 -11.61 15.68
C VAL A 290 16.50 -12.81 14.74
N ARG A 291 15.46 -12.90 13.90
CA ARG A 291 15.32 -14.03 12.96
C ARG A 291 16.19 -13.89 11.71
N HIS A 292 16.32 -12.69 11.17
CA HIS A 292 16.80 -12.49 9.80
C HIS A 292 17.82 -11.35 9.65
N GLY A 293 18.06 -10.54 10.69
CA GLY A 293 18.89 -9.35 10.59
C GLY A 293 18.29 -8.26 9.69
N ASP A 294 16.96 -8.24 9.53
CA ASP A 294 16.21 -7.29 8.69
C ASP A 294 14.80 -7.09 9.31
N PHE A 295 14.01 -6.17 8.77
CA PHE A 295 12.58 -6.06 9.07
C PHE A 295 11.80 -7.30 8.61
N ILE A 296 10.65 -7.56 9.24
CA ILE A 296 9.75 -8.61 8.81
C ILE A 296 9.23 -8.28 7.39
N PRO A 297 9.42 -9.14 6.37
CA PRO A 297 9.12 -8.77 4.99
C PRO A 297 7.66 -8.40 4.70
N HIS A 298 6.71 -8.98 5.42
CA HIS A 298 5.28 -8.75 5.23
C HIS A 298 4.70 -7.69 6.18
N ASP A 299 5.53 -7.14 7.05
CA ASP A 299 5.17 -6.07 7.97
C ASP A 299 5.40 -4.70 7.31
N ASP A 300 4.84 -3.65 7.88
CA ASP A 300 4.93 -2.31 7.29
C ASP A 300 5.24 -1.18 8.25
N ASP A 301 5.27 -1.41 9.56
CA ASP A 301 5.59 -0.41 10.58
C ASP A 301 6.76 -0.83 11.47
N ILE A 302 7.22 0.11 12.30
CA ILE A 302 8.18 -0.12 13.36
C ILE A 302 7.48 0.23 14.66
N ASP A 303 7.67 -0.63 15.66
CA ASP A 303 7.14 -0.42 17.00
C ASP A 303 8.23 0.07 17.97
N LEU A 304 7.91 1.11 18.72
CA LEU A 304 8.60 1.49 19.94
C LEU A 304 7.74 1.13 21.15
N ILE A 305 8.39 0.62 22.20
CA ILE A 305 7.78 0.37 23.50
C ILE A 305 8.34 1.37 24.52
N VAL A 306 7.45 1.95 25.32
CA VAL A 306 7.76 2.94 26.35
C VAL A 306 7.16 2.49 27.68
N SER A 307 7.93 2.50 28.75
CA SER A 307 7.44 2.16 30.09
C SER A 307 7.37 3.36 31.04
N PHE A 308 6.32 3.38 31.86
CA PHE A 308 6.17 4.27 33.01
C PHE A 308 5.93 3.45 34.28
N ASP A 309 6.36 3.96 35.43
CA ASP A 309 6.21 3.24 36.70
C ASP A 309 4.80 3.40 37.28
N ARG A 310 4.10 2.29 37.48
CA ARG A 310 2.76 2.31 38.10
C ARG A 310 2.81 2.85 39.54
N ALA A 311 3.91 2.66 40.25
CA ALA A 311 4.09 3.17 41.61
C ALA A 311 4.11 4.71 41.67
N GLU A 312 4.44 5.38 40.55
CA GLU A 312 4.39 6.85 40.42
C GLU A 312 3.00 7.36 40.02
N GLY A 313 1.99 6.49 39.96
CA GLY A 313 0.61 6.84 39.65
C GLY A 313 0.27 6.83 38.17
N TYR A 314 1.19 6.45 37.29
CA TYR A 314 0.89 6.34 35.85
C TYR A 314 -0.11 5.23 35.57
N SER A 315 -0.95 5.49 34.58
CA SER A 315 -1.89 4.59 33.94
C SER A 315 -1.63 4.59 32.45
N ILE A 316 -2.21 3.66 31.69
CA ILE A 316 -2.03 3.64 30.22
C ILE A 316 -2.51 4.96 29.62
N SER A 317 -3.68 5.44 30.02
CA SER A 317 -4.27 6.68 29.50
C SER A 317 -3.45 7.92 29.85
N SER A 318 -3.01 8.06 31.11
CA SER A 318 -2.17 9.19 31.53
C SER A 318 -0.79 9.16 30.89
N SER A 319 -0.22 7.97 30.65
CA SER A 319 1.05 7.80 29.93
C SER A 319 0.93 8.20 28.46
N LEU A 320 -0.12 7.76 27.77
CA LEU A 320 -0.39 8.15 26.38
C LEU A 320 -0.58 9.67 26.26
N LYS A 321 -1.29 10.28 27.22
CA LYS A 321 -1.45 11.73 27.30
C LYS A 321 -0.11 12.42 27.52
N LYS A 322 0.72 11.92 28.44
CA LYS A 322 2.04 12.48 28.74
C LYS A 322 2.99 12.40 27.53
N ILE A 323 2.94 11.31 26.75
CA ILE A 323 3.68 11.20 25.48
C ILE A 323 3.23 12.28 24.50
N ALA A 324 1.92 12.49 24.33
CA ALA A 324 1.40 13.51 23.43
C ALA A 324 1.84 14.93 23.85
N GLU A 325 1.63 15.28 25.13
CA GLU A 325 2.02 16.58 25.69
C GLU A 325 3.53 16.86 25.56
N PHE A 326 4.36 15.82 25.57
CA PHE A 326 5.79 15.93 25.42
C PHE A 326 6.23 16.06 23.93
N LEU A 327 5.65 15.27 23.04
CA LEU A 327 6.10 15.19 21.63
C LEU A 327 5.50 16.28 20.73
N GLU A 328 4.26 16.73 20.99
CA GLU A 328 3.61 17.75 20.16
C GLU A 328 4.42 19.06 20.09
N PRO A 329 4.99 19.61 21.18
CA PRO A 329 5.87 20.77 21.11
C PRO A 329 7.16 20.56 20.31
N LEU A 330 7.60 19.31 20.12
CA LEU A 330 8.76 18.94 19.31
C LEU A 330 8.42 18.81 17.81
N GLY A 331 7.16 19.08 17.44
CA GLY A 331 6.69 19.06 16.04
C GLY A 331 6.21 17.69 15.57
N TYR A 332 5.95 16.75 16.49
CA TYR A 332 5.29 15.49 16.15
C TYR A 332 3.77 15.62 16.11
N GLU A 333 3.16 14.89 15.19
CA GLU A 333 1.73 14.56 15.20
C GLU A 333 1.54 13.25 15.97
N VAL A 334 0.75 13.27 17.04
CA VAL A 334 0.40 12.08 17.84
C VAL A 334 -1.06 11.72 17.57
N LEU A 335 -1.27 10.65 16.82
CA LEU A 335 -2.55 10.30 16.21
C LEU A 335 -3.12 8.98 16.76
N GLY A 336 -4.41 8.78 16.55
CA GLY A 336 -5.14 7.57 16.91
C GLY A 336 -5.71 7.56 18.33
N GLN A 337 -6.68 6.68 18.57
CA GLN A 337 -7.32 6.46 19.86
C GLN A 337 -7.21 5.00 20.29
N ASN A 338 -6.12 4.33 19.89
CA ASN A 338 -5.90 2.93 20.21
C ASN A 338 -5.70 2.74 21.72
N TYR A 339 -5.99 1.54 22.21
CA TYR A 339 -6.04 1.25 23.65
C TYR A 339 -4.70 1.54 24.36
N SER A 340 -3.58 1.11 23.78
CA SER A 340 -2.25 1.19 24.42
C SER A 340 -1.17 1.85 23.58
N HIS A 341 -1.50 2.38 22.40
CA HIS A 341 -0.49 3.00 21.53
C HIS A 341 -1.03 4.22 20.79
N ARG A 342 -0.10 5.00 20.25
CA ARG A 342 -0.38 6.09 19.31
C ARG A 342 0.48 5.92 18.07
N TRP A 343 -0.03 6.44 16.96
CA TRP A 343 0.74 6.62 15.74
C TRP A 343 1.46 7.95 15.83
N VAL A 344 2.79 7.93 15.82
CA VAL A 344 3.60 9.13 15.98
C VAL A 344 4.40 9.38 14.71
N ARG A 345 4.34 10.61 14.18
CA ARG A 345 5.10 11.00 12.98
C ARG A 345 5.43 12.49 12.99
N LYS A 346 6.36 12.91 12.13
CA LYS A 346 6.42 14.31 11.68
C LYS A 346 5.49 14.53 10.48
N PRO A 347 5.08 15.78 10.18
CA PRO A 347 4.23 16.08 9.04
C PRO A 347 4.78 15.53 7.73
N GLY A 348 3.94 14.81 6.97
CA GLY A 348 4.30 14.20 5.69
C GLY A 348 5.09 12.88 5.79
N GLU A 349 5.28 12.33 6.99
CA GLU A 349 6.05 11.10 7.21
C GLU A 349 5.18 9.88 7.52
N LYS A 350 5.76 8.68 7.38
CA LYS A 350 5.11 7.44 7.85
C LYS A 350 5.20 7.38 9.38
N SER A 351 4.11 6.99 10.03
CA SER A 351 4.05 6.83 11.49
C SER A 351 4.89 5.68 12.01
N ILE A 352 5.33 5.83 13.26
CA ILE A 352 5.91 4.80 14.13
C ILE A 352 4.88 4.52 15.21
N ASP A 353 4.69 3.26 15.57
CA ASP A 353 3.74 2.87 16.60
C ASP A 353 4.42 2.94 17.96
N VAL A 354 3.92 3.80 18.84
CA VAL A 354 4.48 3.99 20.20
C VAL A 354 3.55 3.34 21.21
N PHE A 355 3.93 2.16 21.67
CA PHE A 355 3.20 1.36 22.65
C PHE A 355 3.62 1.72 24.07
N VAL A 356 2.63 1.96 24.91
CA VAL A 356 2.80 2.17 26.35
C VAL A 356 2.67 0.84 27.07
N GLY A 357 3.61 0.60 27.99
CA GLY A 357 3.50 -0.39 29.04
C GLY A 357 3.72 0.21 30.41
N LEU A 358 3.33 -0.54 31.45
CA LEU A 358 3.50 -0.11 32.84
C LEU A 358 4.40 -1.09 33.58
N LYS A 359 5.38 -0.54 34.29
CA LYS A 359 6.18 -1.29 35.25
C LYS A 359 5.34 -1.49 36.52
N GLU A 360 5.18 -2.74 36.92
CA GLU A 360 4.38 -3.18 38.05
C GLU A 360 5.25 -4.02 38.99
N GLY A 361 6.11 -3.35 39.76
CA GLY A 361 7.18 -3.99 40.54
C GLY A 361 8.34 -4.41 39.64
N ASP A 362 8.73 -5.68 39.70
CA ASP A 362 9.80 -6.24 38.88
C ASP A 362 9.34 -6.69 37.48
N LEU A 363 8.04 -6.58 37.20
CA LEU A 363 7.42 -7.01 35.94
C LEU A 363 6.97 -5.80 35.13
N VAL A 364 6.82 -5.97 33.82
CA VAL A 364 6.27 -4.97 32.91
C VAL A 364 5.12 -5.53 32.08
N SER A 365 4.12 -4.69 31.87
CA SER A 365 2.87 -5.02 31.19
C SER A 365 2.74 -4.21 29.91
N PHE A 366 3.08 -4.82 28.77
CA PHE A 366 2.89 -4.24 27.43
C PHE A 366 1.72 -4.91 26.73
N PHE A 367 0.72 -4.12 26.32
CA PHE A 367 -0.32 -4.59 25.39
C PHE A 367 0.24 -4.49 23.96
N PRO A 368 0.05 -5.48 23.07
CA PRO A 368 -0.90 -6.60 23.14
C PRO A 368 -0.34 -7.93 23.71
N SER A 369 0.65 -7.92 24.59
CA SER A 369 1.11 -9.14 25.29
C SER A 369 0.30 -9.41 26.56
N HIS A 370 0.48 -10.59 27.16
CA HIS A 370 -0.06 -10.89 28.49
C HIS A 370 0.45 -9.87 29.53
N ARG A 371 -0.44 -9.45 30.45
CA ARG A 371 -0.06 -8.57 31.55
C ARG A 371 0.97 -9.25 32.47
N LYS A 372 1.94 -8.50 32.99
CA LYS A 372 2.99 -8.99 33.91
C LYS A 372 3.75 -10.21 33.39
N SER A 373 3.91 -10.32 32.07
CA SER A 373 4.58 -11.46 31.45
C SER A 373 6.09 -11.31 31.36
N LEU A 374 6.59 -10.08 31.28
CA LEU A 374 8.00 -9.74 31.08
C LEU A 374 8.62 -9.28 32.40
N ASN A 375 9.83 -9.74 32.72
CA ASN A 375 10.59 -9.07 33.78
C ASN A 375 11.07 -7.74 33.23
N PHE A 376 11.04 -6.70 34.05
CA PHE A 376 11.49 -5.37 33.65
C PHE A 376 12.96 -5.39 33.19
N VAL A 377 13.80 -6.16 33.88
CA VAL A 377 15.23 -6.34 33.55
C VAL A 377 15.49 -7.12 32.25
N ASP A 378 14.50 -7.86 31.75
CA ASP A 378 14.60 -8.54 30.43
C ASP A 378 14.41 -7.54 29.29
N VAL A 379 13.87 -6.35 29.58
CA VAL A 379 13.57 -5.30 28.61
C VAL A 379 14.54 -4.13 28.76
N PHE A 380 14.73 -3.63 29.98
CA PHE A 380 15.51 -2.44 30.28
C PHE A 380 16.63 -2.71 31.31
N PRO A 381 17.80 -2.05 31.19
CA PRO A 381 18.21 -1.16 30.10
C PRO A 381 18.41 -1.93 28.78
N THR A 382 18.30 -1.25 27.66
CA THR A 382 18.32 -1.89 26.33
C THR A 382 19.68 -2.44 25.93
N LEU A 383 19.66 -3.43 25.03
CA LEU A 383 20.81 -3.91 24.27
C LEU A 383 20.86 -3.19 22.92
N ASN A 384 22.03 -2.66 22.54
CA ASN A 384 22.21 -2.05 21.22
C ASN A 384 22.65 -3.09 20.17
N VAL A 385 21.97 -3.11 19.03
CA VAL A 385 22.29 -4.00 17.90
C VAL A 385 22.45 -3.23 16.59
N PRO A 386 23.37 -3.64 15.70
CA PRO A 386 23.56 -2.96 14.42
C PRO A 386 22.51 -3.40 13.40
N LEU A 387 21.79 -2.45 12.79
CA LEU A 387 20.94 -2.68 11.62
C LEU A 387 21.05 -1.52 10.64
N PHE A 388 21.36 -1.83 9.38
CA PHE A 388 21.59 -0.83 8.32
C PHE A 388 22.58 0.29 8.71
N GLU A 389 23.69 -0.09 9.36
CA GLU A 389 24.73 0.82 9.87
C GLU A 389 24.28 1.74 11.03
N MET A 390 23.09 1.52 11.60
CA MET A 390 22.59 2.25 12.76
C MET A 390 22.57 1.36 14.01
N SER A 391 22.77 1.98 15.19
CA SER A 391 22.68 1.30 16.49
C SER A 391 21.24 1.35 16.99
N CYS A 392 20.59 0.19 17.06
CA CYS A 392 19.20 0.04 17.41
C CYS A 392 19.05 -0.54 18.83
N PRO A 393 18.41 0.18 19.77
CA PRO A 393 18.17 -0.28 21.13
C PRO A 393 16.97 -1.24 21.17
N ILE A 394 17.22 -2.50 21.50
CA ILE A 394 16.21 -3.57 21.64
C ILE A 394 16.17 -4.08 23.09
N PRO A 395 15.20 -4.93 23.48
CA PRO A 395 15.12 -5.48 24.84
C PRO A 395 16.42 -6.15 25.28
N ALA A 396 16.80 -5.98 26.54
CA ALA A 396 18.04 -6.49 27.15
C ALA A 396 18.28 -7.99 26.90
N ALA A 397 17.21 -8.79 27.01
CA ALA A 397 17.19 -10.22 26.79
C ALA A 397 16.22 -10.55 25.64
N PRO A 398 16.62 -10.33 24.37
CA PRO A 398 15.69 -10.35 23.24
C PRO A 398 15.06 -11.72 22.99
N PHE A 399 15.76 -12.81 23.30
CA PHE A 399 15.18 -14.16 23.16
C PHE A 399 14.09 -14.44 24.20
N GLU A 400 14.28 -14.02 25.44
CA GLU A 400 13.27 -14.15 26.51
C GLU A 400 12.07 -13.24 26.23
N TYR A 401 12.33 -12.01 25.78
CA TYR A 401 11.31 -11.08 25.32
C TYR A 401 10.43 -11.72 24.24
N LEU A 402 11.04 -12.23 23.16
CA LEU A 402 10.29 -12.83 22.05
C LEU A 402 9.54 -14.09 22.47
N GLN A 403 10.12 -14.93 23.34
CA GLN A 403 9.44 -16.12 23.85
C GLN A 403 8.19 -15.78 24.67
N LYS A 404 8.26 -14.73 25.50
CA LYS A 404 7.13 -14.27 26.32
C LYS A 404 6.07 -13.52 25.50
N THR A 405 6.47 -12.80 24.45
CA THR A 405 5.56 -12.04 23.57
C THR A 405 4.88 -12.91 22.51
N TYR A 406 5.61 -13.84 21.89
CA TYR A 406 5.16 -14.63 20.73
C TYR A 406 5.00 -16.14 21.01
N GLY A 407 5.41 -16.61 22.20
CA GLY A 407 5.36 -18.03 22.58
C GLY A 407 6.62 -18.81 22.20
N PRO A 408 6.74 -20.09 22.61
CA PRO A 408 7.95 -20.89 22.47
C PRO A 408 8.37 -21.14 21.02
N ASP A 409 7.40 -21.17 20.10
CA ASP A 409 7.64 -21.40 18.67
C ASP A 409 7.91 -20.11 17.87
N TRP A 410 8.10 -18.97 18.56
CA TRP A 410 8.68 -17.80 17.92
C TRP A 410 10.04 -18.23 17.36
N ARG A 411 10.21 -18.42 16.07
CA ARG A 411 11.48 -18.76 15.37
C ARG A 411 10.99 -19.35 14.07
N ASN A 412 9.97 -20.20 14.19
CA ASN A 412 9.11 -20.61 13.11
C ASN A 412 8.08 -19.50 12.84
N PRO A 413 8.01 -18.97 11.60
CA PRO A 413 6.94 -18.06 11.21
C PRO A 413 5.57 -18.74 11.35
N ASN A 414 4.62 -18.06 12.00
CA ASN A 414 3.24 -18.51 12.11
C ASN A 414 2.32 -17.44 11.51
N THR A 415 1.77 -17.72 10.33
CA THR A 415 0.89 -16.79 9.59
C THR A 415 -0.46 -16.57 10.29
N HIS A 416 -0.84 -17.46 11.20
CA HIS A 416 -2.08 -17.37 11.98
C HIS A 416 -1.84 -16.82 13.39
N PHE A 417 -0.63 -16.34 13.69
CA PHE A 417 -0.35 -15.76 15.00
C PHE A 417 -1.31 -14.61 15.30
N ARG A 418 -1.84 -14.62 16.52
CA ARG A 418 -2.63 -13.55 17.10
C ARG A 418 -2.09 -13.34 18.50
N HIS A 419 -1.83 -12.09 18.84
CA HIS A 419 -1.42 -11.76 20.19
C HIS A 419 -2.52 -12.16 21.19
N PRO A 420 -2.15 -12.77 22.34
CA PRO A 420 -3.11 -13.37 23.27
C PRO A 420 -3.71 -12.37 24.28
N TRP A 421 -3.81 -11.09 23.92
CA TRP A 421 -4.25 -10.04 24.83
C TRP A 421 -5.72 -10.13 25.21
N ASN A 422 -6.00 -9.61 26.39
CA ASN A 422 -7.34 -9.46 26.95
C ASN A 422 -7.44 -8.09 27.62
N THR A 423 -8.23 -7.18 27.06
CA THR A 423 -8.37 -5.81 27.61
C THR A 423 -8.84 -5.81 29.05
N LYS A 424 -9.62 -6.82 29.47
CA LYS A 424 -10.08 -6.96 30.86
C LYS A 424 -8.94 -7.08 31.86
N GLU A 425 -7.81 -7.64 31.45
CA GLU A 425 -6.64 -7.77 32.33
C GLU A 425 -5.96 -6.43 32.61
N PHE A 426 -6.25 -5.38 31.82
CA PHE A 426 -5.61 -4.07 31.91
C PHE A 426 -6.58 -2.97 32.38
N GLU A 427 -7.86 -3.28 32.63
CA GLU A 427 -8.90 -2.28 32.98
C GLU A 427 -8.54 -1.46 34.23
N ASP A 428 -7.94 -2.07 35.25
CA ASP A 428 -7.54 -1.43 36.51
C ASP A 428 -6.30 -0.52 36.39
N ILE A 429 -5.57 -0.62 35.28
CA ILE A 429 -4.37 0.19 35.00
C ILE A 429 -4.54 1.07 33.77
N TYR A 430 -5.74 1.09 33.17
CA TYR A 430 -6.02 1.95 32.03
C TYR A 430 -6.20 3.41 32.44
N SER A 431 -7.02 3.67 33.46
CA SER A 431 -7.41 5.01 33.91
C SER A 431 -6.51 5.55 35.01
#